data_AF-W2SIP2-F1
#
_entry.id   AF-W2SIP2-F1
#
_cell.length_a   1.000
_cell.length_b   1.000
_cell.length_c   1.000
_cell.angle_alpha   90.00
_cell.angle_beta   90.00
_cell.angle_gamma   90.00
#
_symmetry.space_group_name_H-M   'P 1'
#
loop_
_entity.id
_entity.type
_entity.pdbx_description
1 polymer ?
#
loop_
_entity_poly.entity_id
_entity_poly.type
_entity_poly.pdbx_seq_one_letter_code
_entity_poly.pdbx_strand_id
1 'polypeptide(L)'
;MYREYIQEKEFRWTELHSRLSELWELCHVADIERLVPASYDPDSHTEKDFDNMSTEISRLECLYEARKEVCDILTKWKLKWAEKMAIEDKKKSAEYFQNRGRENNVFLDAKIERTLNEFTLPKLLKSLIAAYDDYRENHPDDEIRVEGFTPPDYVKWVIDEYNASKDVERKTRQMQRNLTSTSALRTPQSGRGKLPPRPVSSSKLEPLRKVYFV
;
A
#
# COMPACT_ATOMS: atom_id res chain seq x y z
N MET A 1 -6.21 47.19 -13.77
CA MET A 1 -5.39 46.77 -14.94
C MET A 1 -4.17 45.95 -14.55
N TYR A 2 -3.07 46.49 -13.99
CA TYR A 2 -1.87 45.66 -13.71
C TYR A 2 -2.14 44.52 -12.71
N ARG A 3 -2.82 44.80 -11.59
CA ARG A 3 -3.17 43.77 -10.60
C ARG A 3 -4.07 42.66 -11.15
N GLU A 4 -5.07 43.02 -11.95
CA GLU A 4 -5.98 42.05 -12.60
C GLU A 4 -5.22 41.18 -13.60
N TYR A 5 -4.28 41.77 -14.35
CA TYR A 5 -3.42 41.03 -15.27
C TYR A 5 -2.54 40.01 -14.53
N ILE A 6 -1.93 40.38 -13.40
CA ILE A 6 -1.15 39.45 -12.59
C ILE A 6 -2.04 38.33 -12.01
N GLN A 7 -3.21 38.67 -11.49
CA GLN A 7 -4.16 37.67 -10.96
C GLN A 7 -4.60 36.65 -12.03
N GLU A 8 -4.86 37.10 -13.25
CA GLU A 8 -5.18 36.20 -14.37
C GLU A 8 -4.02 35.24 -14.67
N LYS A 9 -2.77 35.74 -14.63
CA LYS A 9 -1.58 34.91 -14.84
C LYS A 9 -1.36 33.91 -13.71
N GLU A 10 -1.55 34.32 -12.46
CA GLU A 10 -1.50 33.44 -11.29
C GLU A 10 -2.54 32.32 -11.37
N PHE A 11 -3.76 32.65 -11.79
CA PHE A 11 -4.83 31.66 -11.97
C PHE A 11 -4.47 30.64 -13.06
N ARG A 12 -4.08 31.12 -14.25
CA ARG A 12 -3.65 30.25 -15.36
C ARG A 12 -2.46 29.37 -14.97
N TRP A 13 -1.48 29.92 -14.23
CA TRP A 13 -0.33 29.16 -13.76
C TRP A 13 -0.75 28.03 -12.82
N THR A 14 -1.63 28.34 -11.87
CA THR A 14 -2.15 27.38 -10.90
C THR A 14 -2.90 26.24 -11.60
N GLU A 15 -3.71 26.55 -12.62
CA GLU A 15 -4.43 25.55 -13.40
C GLU A 15 -3.47 24.62 -14.15
N LEU A 16 -2.50 25.18 -14.88
CA LEU A 16 -1.50 24.41 -15.61
C LEU A 16 -0.65 23.56 -14.66
N HIS A 17 -0.20 24.13 -13.54
CA HIS A 17 0.61 23.41 -12.55
C HIS A 17 -0.20 22.29 -11.90
N SER A 18 -1.48 22.51 -11.59
CA SER A 18 -2.37 21.46 -11.06
C SER A 18 -2.47 20.30 -12.05
N ARG A 19 -2.71 20.60 -13.34
CA ARG A 19 -2.80 19.58 -14.38
C ARG A 19 -1.49 18.81 -14.55
N LEU A 20 -0.37 19.53 -14.52
CA LEU A 20 0.96 18.95 -14.63
C LEU A 20 1.27 18.03 -13.43
N SER A 21 0.89 18.45 -12.23
CA SER A 21 1.01 17.66 -11.00
C SER A 21 0.21 16.36 -11.07
N GLU A 22 -1.03 16.39 -11.58
CA GLU A 22 -1.81 15.17 -11.79
C GLU A 22 -1.10 14.20 -12.73
N LEU A 23 -0.58 14.71 -13.85
CA LEU A 23 0.11 13.89 -14.85
C LEU A 23 1.43 13.33 -14.34
N TRP A 24 2.17 14.08 -13.52
CA TRP A 24 3.37 13.59 -12.86
C TRP A 24 3.06 12.41 -11.94
N GLU A 25 1.94 12.45 -11.20
CA GLU A 25 1.51 11.33 -10.37
C GLU A 25 1.09 10.11 -11.21
N LEU A 26 0.29 10.34 -12.26
CA LEU A 26 -0.20 9.29 -13.17
C LEU A 26 0.92 8.60 -13.95
N CYS A 27 1.93 9.36 -14.39
CA CYS A 27 3.10 8.83 -15.09
C CYS A 27 4.21 8.35 -14.15
N HIS A 28 4.04 8.55 -12.83
CA HIS A 28 5.06 8.28 -11.81
C HIS A 28 6.41 8.97 -12.08
N VAL A 29 6.36 10.23 -12.53
CA VAL A 29 7.54 11.09 -12.73
C VAL A 29 8.20 11.37 -11.38
N ALA A 30 9.51 11.18 -11.29
CA ALA A 30 10.25 11.36 -10.04
C ALA A 30 10.27 12.83 -9.63
N ASP A 31 10.25 13.11 -8.32
CA ASP A 31 10.20 14.50 -7.83
C ASP A 31 11.37 15.36 -8.32
N ILE A 32 12.55 14.76 -8.51
CA ILE A 32 13.73 15.45 -9.06
C ILE A 32 13.55 15.95 -10.50
N GLU A 33 12.61 15.37 -11.24
CA GLU A 33 12.29 15.75 -12.63
C GLU A 33 11.18 16.80 -12.69
N ARG A 34 10.50 17.09 -11.57
CA ARG A 34 9.40 18.05 -11.46
C ARG A 34 9.94 19.46 -11.27
N LEU A 35 10.47 20.04 -12.34
CA LEU A 35 11.21 21.31 -12.30
C LEU A 35 10.33 22.58 -12.32
N VAL A 36 9.02 22.47 -12.52
CA VAL A 36 8.13 23.63 -12.62
C VAL A 36 7.68 24.07 -11.22
N PRO A 37 7.87 25.35 -10.83
CA PRO A 37 7.44 25.86 -9.54
C PRO A 37 5.92 25.84 -9.34
N ALA A 38 5.49 25.61 -8.11
CA ALA A 38 4.07 25.60 -7.74
C ALA A 38 3.38 26.96 -7.81
N SER A 39 4.14 28.06 -7.70
CA SER A 39 3.62 29.43 -7.67
C SER A 39 4.17 30.24 -8.83
N TYR A 40 3.30 31.09 -9.41
CA TYR A 40 3.71 32.08 -10.39
C TYR A 40 4.54 33.18 -9.74
N ASP A 41 5.54 33.64 -10.48
CA ASP A 41 6.37 34.80 -10.12
C ASP A 41 6.49 35.69 -11.36
N PRO A 42 5.93 36.92 -11.33
CA PRO A 42 5.89 37.80 -12.49
C PRO A 42 7.25 38.36 -12.91
N ASP A 43 8.25 38.33 -12.03
CA ASP A 43 9.59 38.84 -12.33
C ASP A 43 10.46 37.81 -13.07
N SER A 44 10.14 36.52 -12.93
CA SER A 44 10.91 35.41 -13.50
C SER A 44 10.18 34.65 -14.60
N HIS A 45 8.85 34.57 -14.55
CA HIS A 45 8.06 33.77 -15.50
C HIS A 45 7.49 34.62 -16.64
N THR A 46 7.64 34.08 -17.84
CA THR A 46 7.26 34.69 -19.12
C THR A 46 6.15 33.89 -19.80
N GLU A 47 5.54 34.42 -20.87
CA GLU A 47 4.55 33.65 -21.67
C GLU A 47 5.11 32.31 -22.17
N LYS A 48 6.42 32.27 -22.46
CA LYS A 48 7.09 31.05 -22.92
C LYS A 48 7.01 29.94 -21.87
N ASP A 49 7.00 30.27 -20.58
CA ASP A 49 6.90 29.28 -19.51
C ASP A 49 5.51 28.64 -19.48
N PHE A 50 4.45 29.41 -19.75
CA PHE A 50 3.11 28.85 -19.93
C PHE A 50 3.05 27.91 -21.15
N ASP A 51 3.66 28.30 -22.27
CA ASP A 51 3.70 27.46 -23.47
C ASP A 51 4.52 26.17 -23.24
N ASN A 52 5.61 26.27 -22.49
CA ASN A 52 6.42 25.12 -22.07
C ASN A 52 5.60 24.17 -21.20
N MET A 53 4.85 24.69 -20.20
CA MET A 53 3.97 23.89 -19.36
C MET A 53 2.88 23.20 -20.19
N SER A 54 2.21 23.91 -21.10
CA SER A 54 1.19 23.33 -21.98
C SER A 54 1.77 22.25 -22.90
N THR A 55 2.96 22.47 -23.47
CA THR A 55 3.65 21.48 -24.30
C THR A 55 4.01 20.23 -23.50
N GLU A 56 4.51 20.42 -22.28
CA GLU A 56 4.86 19.32 -21.38
C GLU A 56 3.63 18.53 -20.93
N ILE A 57 2.51 19.20 -20.65
CA ILE A 57 1.21 18.55 -20.37
C ILE A 57 0.83 17.64 -21.55
N SER A 58 0.84 18.15 -22.79
CA SER A 58 0.51 17.33 -23.96
C SER A 58 1.48 16.16 -24.13
N ARG A 59 2.78 16.36 -23.89
CA ARG A 59 3.78 15.29 -23.95
C ARG A 59 3.48 14.20 -22.91
N LEU A 60 3.19 14.58 -21.67
CA LEU A 60 2.88 13.64 -20.58
C LEU A 60 1.54 12.94 -20.80
N GLU A 61 0.54 13.60 -21.38
CA GLU A 61 -0.73 12.96 -21.76
C GLU A 61 -0.49 11.87 -22.81
N CYS A 62 0.27 12.17 -23.87
CA CYS A 62 0.64 11.15 -24.87
C CYS A 62 1.45 10.01 -24.24
N LEU A 63 2.39 10.33 -23.34
CA LEU A 63 3.21 9.35 -22.65
C LEU A 63 2.38 8.43 -21.76
N TYR A 64 1.45 9.01 -21.01
CA TYR A 64 0.52 8.29 -20.16
C TYR A 64 -0.33 7.34 -20.98
N GLU A 65 -0.94 7.81 -22.08
CA GLU A 65 -1.76 6.95 -22.94
C GLU A 65 -0.96 5.79 -23.53
N ALA A 66 0.29 6.01 -23.93
CA ALA A 66 1.17 4.94 -24.44
C ALA A 66 1.49 3.89 -23.36
N ARG A 67 1.63 4.30 -22.10
CA ARG A 67 2.04 3.46 -20.95
C ARG A 67 0.89 3.10 -20.01
N LYS A 68 -0.34 3.39 -20.43
CA LYS A 68 -1.51 3.50 -19.56
C LYS A 68 -1.74 2.24 -18.74
N GLU A 69 -1.66 1.09 -19.38
CA GLU A 69 -1.88 -0.20 -18.72
C GLU A 69 -0.90 -0.46 -17.57
N VAL A 70 0.39 -0.22 -17.81
CA VAL A 70 1.45 -0.40 -16.79
C VAL A 70 1.25 0.59 -15.63
N CYS A 71 1.02 1.87 -15.94
CA CYS A 71 0.79 2.92 -14.95
C CYS A 71 -0.47 2.66 -14.11
N ASP A 72 -1.58 2.26 -14.73
CA ASP A 72 -2.84 1.94 -14.06
C ASP A 72 -2.69 0.77 -13.09
N ILE A 73 -2.03 -0.31 -13.52
CA ILE A 73 -1.79 -1.50 -12.69
C ILE A 73 -0.87 -1.13 -11.52
N LEU A 74 0.21 -0.37 -11.77
CA LEU A 74 1.14 0.05 -10.72
C LEU A 74 0.47 0.97 -9.71
N THR A 75 -0.31 1.97 -10.16
CA THR A 75 -1.09 2.86 -9.29
C THR A 75 -2.05 2.05 -8.42
N LYS A 76 -2.78 1.11 -9.02
CA LYS A 76 -3.68 0.22 -8.28
C LYS A 76 -2.94 -0.64 -7.27
N TRP A 77 -1.75 -1.13 -7.61
CA TRP A 77 -0.89 -1.87 -6.67
C TRP A 77 -0.46 -0.98 -5.51
N LYS A 78 0.04 0.24 -5.76
CA LYS A 78 0.43 1.22 -4.72
C LYS A 78 -0.74 1.54 -3.78
N LEU A 79 -1.95 1.75 -4.30
CA LEU A 79 -3.15 1.99 -3.48
C LEU A 79 -3.49 0.78 -2.58
N LYS A 80 -3.43 -0.44 -3.12
CA LYS A 80 -3.68 -1.66 -2.34
C LYS A 80 -2.60 -1.93 -1.32
N TRP A 81 -1.36 -1.55 -1.62
CA TRP A 81 -0.26 -1.60 -0.67
C TRP A 81 -0.45 -0.58 0.47
N ALA A 82 -0.86 0.65 0.16
CA ALA A 82 -1.19 1.65 1.17
C ALA A 82 -2.35 1.21 2.08
N GLU A 83 -3.38 0.56 1.52
CA GLU A 83 -4.49 -0.03 2.30
C GLU A 83 -3.97 -1.08 3.30
N LYS A 84 -3.07 -1.97 2.87
CA LYS A 84 -2.39 -2.92 3.75
C LYS A 84 -1.63 -2.19 4.87
N MET A 85 -0.83 -1.19 4.52
CA MET A 85 -0.03 -0.44 5.50
C MET A 85 -0.90 0.30 6.51
N ALA A 86 -2.04 0.86 6.10
CA ALA A 86 -2.99 1.52 6.98
C ALA A 86 -3.60 0.54 8.00
N ILE A 87 -3.95 -0.68 7.57
CA ILE A 87 -4.43 -1.73 8.50
C ILE A 87 -3.33 -2.11 9.50
N GLU A 88 -2.09 -2.23 9.05
CA GLU A 88 -0.96 -2.54 9.93
C GLU A 88 -0.68 -1.42 10.94
N ASP A 89 -0.81 -0.17 10.52
CA ASP A 89 -0.60 0.97 11.41
C ASP A 89 -1.71 1.06 12.46
N LYS A 90 -2.97 0.84 12.05
CA LYS A 90 -4.11 0.72 12.99
C LYS A 90 -3.84 -0.32 14.08
N LYS A 91 -3.29 -1.49 13.73
CA LYS A 91 -2.97 -2.57 14.68
C LYS A 91 -1.93 -2.20 15.74
N LYS A 92 -1.13 -1.15 15.53
CA LYS A 92 -0.18 -0.67 16.53
C LYS A 92 -0.87 0.07 17.68
N SER A 93 -2.07 0.60 17.46
CA SER A 93 -2.84 1.30 18.50
C SER A 93 -3.32 0.32 19.58
N ALA A 94 -3.18 0.71 20.85
CA ALA A 94 -3.70 -0.04 22.00
C ALA A 94 -5.23 -0.18 21.97
N GLU A 95 -5.92 0.72 21.28
CA GLU A 95 -7.39 0.74 21.16
C GLU A 95 -7.90 -0.17 20.04
N TYR A 96 -7.03 -0.66 19.15
CA TYR A 96 -7.42 -1.48 18.00
C TYR A 96 -8.24 -2.72 18.40
N PHE A 97 -7.85 -3.38 19.49
CA PHE A 97 -8.54 -4.56 20.00
C PHE A 97 -9.73 -4.25 20.91
N GLN A 98 -9.97 -2.96 21.20
CA GLN A 98 -11.18 -2.53 21.89
C GLN A 98 -12.29 -2.42 20.84
N ASN A 99 -13.01 -3.53 20.62
CA ASN A 99 -14.14 -3.66 19.68
C ASN A 99 -15.32 -2.73 20.03
N ARG A 100 -15.13 -1.42 19.97
CA ARG A 100 -16.12 -0.37 20.26
C ARG A 100 -16.86 0.07 18.98
N GLY A 101 -17.47 -0.88 18.26
CA GLY A 101 -18.35 -0.60 17.12
C GLY A 101 -17.74 -0.83 15.73
N ARG A 102 -18.32 -0.23 14.69
CA ARG A 102 -17.99 -0.50 13.26
C ARG A 102 -16.59 -0.02 12.84
N GLU A 103 -16.02 0.94 13.54
CA GLU A 103 -14.78 1.63 13.15
C GLU A 103 -13.51 0.78 13.43
N ASN A 104 -13.56 -0.10 14.44
CA ASN A 104 -12.49 -1.03 14.80
C ASN A 104 -12.96 -2.48 14.64
N ASN A 105 -13.25 -2.89 13.40
CA ASN A 105 -13.66 -4.27 13.11
C ASN A 105 -12.45 -5.15 12.78
N VAL A 106 -11.83 -5.69 13.83
CA VAL A 106 -10.64 -6.56 13.74
C VAL A 106 -10.83 -7.74 12.78
N PHE A 107 -12.02 -8.33 12.73
CA PHE A 107 -12.30 -9.46 11.84
C PHE A 107 -12.36 -9.05 10.37
N LEU A 108 -12.95 -7.89 10.08
CA LEU A 108 -13.00 -7.34 8.73
C LEU A 108 -11.59 -6.97 8.26
N ASP A 109 -10.82 -6.30 9.10
CA ASP A 109 -9.44 -5.90 8.79
C ASP A 109 -8.55 -7.14 8.54
N ALA A 110 -8.66 -8.19 9.36
CA ALA A 110 -7.96 -9.45 9.13
C ALA A 110 -8.38 -10.15 7.82
N LYS A 111 -9.66 -10.06 7.45
CA LYS A 111 -10.16 -10.60 6.17
C LYS A 111 -9.62 -9.82 4.99
N ILE A 112 -9.62 -8.49 5.06
CA ILE A 112 -9.09 -7.59 4.03
C ILE A 112 -7.59 -7.85 3.86
N GLU A 113 -6.83 -7.84 4.95
CA GLU A 113 -5.39 -8.10 4.93
C GLU A 113 -5.06 -9.46 4.31
N ARG A 114 -5.77 -10.53 4.69
CA ARG A 114 -5.60 -11.85 4.04
C ARG A 114 -5.85 -11.75 2.54
N THR A 115 -6.93 -11.08 2.15
CA THR A 115 -7.30 -10.93 0.72
C THR A 115 -6.27 -10.13 -0.06
N LEU A 116 -5.70 -9.10 0.55
CA LEU A 116 -4.63 -8.28 -0.03
C LEU A 116 -3.36 -9.11 -0.23
N ASN A 117 -2.91 -9.81 0.80
CA ASN A 117 -1.64 -10.55 0.80
C ASN A 117 -1.69 -11.83 -0.06
N GLU A 118 -2.77 -12.61 0.00
CA GLU A 118 -2.84 -13.92 -0.66
C GLU A 118 -3.27 -13.82 -2.13
N PHE A 119 -4.10 -12.81 -2.48
CA PHE A 119 -4.73 -12.73 -3.79
C PHE A 119 -4.43 -11.42 -4.52
N THR A 120 -4.74 -10.28 -3.90
CA THR A 120 -4.82 -9.01 -4.64
C THR A 120 -3.45 -8.49 -5.06
N LEU A 121 -2.52 -8.34 -4.12
CA LEU A 121 -1.17 -7.84 -4.39
C LEU A 121 -0.37 -8.81 -5.29
N PRO A 122 -0.39 -10.14 -5.07
CA PRO A 122 0.29 -11.06 -5.97
C PRO A 122 -0.31 -11.08 -7.39
N LYS A 123 -1.63 -10.98 -7.52
CA LYS A 123 -2.29 -10.93 -8.84
C LYS A 123 -1.92 -9.65 -9.59
N LEU A 124 -1.95 -8.49 -8.91
CA LEU A 124 -1.55 -7.22 -9.50
C LEU A 124 -0.08 -7.22 -9.93
N LEU A 125 0.83 -7.80 -9.12
CA LEU A 125 2.24 -7.92 -9.50
C LEU A 125 2.41 -8.81 -10.75
N LYS A 126 1.72 -9.96 -10.83
CA LYS A 126 1.76 -10.81 -12.03
C LYS A 126 1.24 -10.08 -13.27
N SER A 127 0.13 -9.36 -13.14
CA SER A 127 -0.41 -8.54 -14.23
C SER A 127 0.53 -7.40 -14.61
N LEU A 128 1.21 -6.77 -13.64
CA LEU A 128 2.19 -5.71 -13.90
C LEU A 128 3.38 -6.22 -14.68
N ILE A 129 3.90 -7.40 -14.32
CA ILE A 129 5.02 -8.03 -15.04
C ILE A 129 4.61 -8.31 -16.48
N ALA A 130 3.44 -8.93 -16.70
CA ALA A 130 2.95 -9.21 -18.05
C ALA A 130 2.76 -7.94 -18.89
N ALA A 131 2.07 -6.93 -18.35
CA ALA A 131 1.86 -5.67 -19.05
C ALA A 131 3.17 -4.92 -19.35
N TYR A 132 4.14 -4.99 -18.44
CA TYR A 132 5.44 -4.37 -18.64
C TYR A 132 6.29 -5.11 -19.68
N ASP A 133 6.26 -6.44 -19.69
CA ASP A 133 6.95 -7.25 -20.69
C ASP A 133 6.35 -7.00 -22.09
N ASP A 134 5.02 -7.02 -22.22
CA ASP A 134 4.31 -6.70 -23.47
C ASP A 134 4.64 -5.27 -23.95
N TYR A 135 4.66 -4.30 -23.03
CA TYR A 135 5.02 -2.92 -23.36
C TYR A 135 6.46 -2.80 -23.87
N ARG A 136 7.41 -3.46 -23.19
CA ARG A 136 8.83 -3.45 -23.55
C ARG A 136 9.08 -4.10 -24.92
N GLU A 137 8.34 -5.15 -25.26
CA GLU A 137 8.42 -5.79 -26.58
C GLU A 137 7.94 -4.85 -27.69
N ASN A 138 6.89 -4.07 -27.44
CA ASN A 138 6.34 -3.12 -28.41
C ASN A 138 7.14 -1.81 -28.50
N HIS A 139 7.89 -1.44 -27.44
CA HIS A 139 8.64 -0.19 -27.35
C HIS A 139 10.07 -0.44 -26.82
N PRO A 140 10.97 -1.06 -27.61
CA PRO A 140 12.31 -1.43 -27.15
C PRO A 140 13.20 -0.24 -26.79
N ASP A 141 12.93 0.94 -27.38
CA ASP A 141 13.67 2.18 -27.14
C ASP A 141 13.09 3.01 -25.98
N ASP A 142 11.96 2.59 -25.38
CA ASP A 142 11.30 3.32 -24.30
C ASP A 142 11.27 2.52 -22.99
N GLU A 143 12.09 2.94 -22.01
CA GLU A 143 12.15 2.31 -20.70
C GLU A 143 11.33 3.07 -19.67
N ILE A 144 10.29 2.43 -19.13
CA ILE A 144 9.53 2.98 -18.00
C ILE A 144 10.40 2.90 -16.75
N ARG A 145 10.64 4.04 -16.10
CA ARG A 145 11.36 4.14 -14.82
C ARG A 145 10.48 4.81 -13.77
N VAL A 146 10.49 4.25 -12.57
CA VAL A 146 9.79 4.74 -11.38
C VAL A 146 10.80 4.73 -10.24
N GLU A 147 11.15 5.91 -9.72
CA GLU A 147 12.21 6.08 -8.71
C GLU A 147 13.55 5.43 -9.13
N GLY A 148 13.84 5.44 -10.43
CA GLY A 148 15.04 4.84 -11.01
C GLY A 148 14.97 3.32 -11.25
N PHE A 149 13.88 2.65 -10.85
CA PHE A 149 13.65 1.22 -11.06
C PHE A 149 12.66 0.96 -12.20
N THR A 150 12.70 -0.25 -12.77
CA THR A 150 11.58 -0.71 -13.61
C THR A 150 10.32 -0.89 -12.74
N PRO A 151 9.09 -0.81 -13.29
CA PRO A 151 7.87 -0.96 -12.50
C PRO A 151 7.81 -2.27 -11.68
N PRO A 152 8.20 -3.45 -12.20
CA PRO A 152 8.26 -4.67 -11.39
C PRO A 152 9.35 -4.63 -10.30
N ASP A 153 10.53 -4.08 -10.61
CA ASP A 153 11.63 -4.00 -9.65
C ASP A 153 11.31 -3.03 -8.50
N TYR A 154 10.63 -1.92 -8.80
CA TYR A 154 10.12 -0.99 -7.79
C TYR A 154 9.21 -1.74 -6.79
N VAL A 155 8.25 -2.52 -7.29
CA VAL A 155 7.34 -3.29 -6.42
C VAL A 155 8.11 -4.30 -5.56
N LYS A 156 9.08 -5.00 -6.16
CA LYS A 156 9.92 -5.95 -5.44
C LYS A 156 10.71 -5.26 -4.33
N TRP A 157 11.34 -4.11 -4.63
CA TRP A 157 12.08 -3.32 -3.66
C TRP A 157 11.20 -2.87 -2.48
N VAL A 158 9.98 -2.36 -2.74
CA VAL A 158 9.03 -1.97 -1.68
C VAL A 158 8.69 -3.15 -0.76
N ILE A 159 8.48 -4.35 -1.32
CA ILE A 159 8.17 -5.56 -0.53
C ILE A 159 9.40 -5.99 0.30
N ASP A 160 10.59 -5.98 -0.30
CA ASP A 160 11.83 -6.40 0.36
C ASP A 160 12.16 -5.46 1.54
N GLU A 161 12.04 -4.14 1.34
CA GLU A 161 12.26 -3.13 2.38
C GLU A 161 11.28 -3.30 3.54
N TYR A 162 10.00 -3.56 3.24
CA TYR A 162 9.00 -3.88 4.24
C TYR A 162 9.36 -5.15 5.04
N ASN A 163 9.74 -6.23 4.37
CA ASN A 163 10.09 -7.49 5.03
C ASN A 163 11.32 -7.33 5.94
N ALA A 164 12.34 -6.60 5.47
CA ALA A 164 13.53 -6.28 6.24
C ALA A 164 13.16 -5.49 7.52
N SER A 165 12.30 -4.48 7.39
CA SER A 165 11.78 -3.70 8.53
C SER A 165 11.03 -4.59 9.54
N LYS A 166 10.19 -5.53 9.08
CA LYS A 166 9.49 -6.48 9.95
C LYS A 166 10.42 -7.47 10.65
N ASP A 167 11.52 -7.87 10.02
CA ASP A 167 12.52 -8.73 10.64
C ASP A 167 13.27 -8.01 11.77
N VAL A 168 13.64 -6.75 11.55
CA VAL A 168 14.28 -5.92 12.59
C VAL A 168 13.35 -5.71 13.78
N GLU A 169 12.07 -5.42 13.53
CA GLU A 169 11.07 -5.28 14.58
C GLU A 169 10.93 -6.56 15.43
N ARG A 170 10.86 -7.73 14.76
CA ARG A 170 10.79 -9.03 15.42
C ARG A 170 12.01 -9.32 16.29
N LYS A 171 13.23 -9.09 15.77
CA LYS A 171 14.50 -9.27 16.50
C LYS A 171 14.58 -8.36 17.72
N THR A 172 14.17 -7.10 17.57
CA THR A 172 14.17 -6.11 18.67
C THR A 172 13.21 -6.52 19.79
N ARG A 173 11.98 -6.93 19.44
CA ARG A 173 10.99 -7.43 20.42
C ARG A 173 11.48 -8.69 21.13
N GLN A 174 12.15 -9.60 20.42
CA GLN A 174 12.72 -10.80 21.02
C GLN A 174 13.84 -10.46 22.01
N MET A 175 14.74 -9.53 21.66
CA MET A 175 15.80 -9.06 22.55
C MET A 175 15.24 -8.43 23.83
N GLN A 176 14.23 -7.55 23.71
CA GLN A 176 13.54 -6.95 24.86
C GLN A 176 12.89 -8.00 25.77
N ARG A 177 12.25 -9.03 25.20
CA ARG A 177 11.70 -10.15 25.98
C ARG A 177 12.78 -10.94 26.71
N ASN A 178 13.94 -11.17 26.08
CA ASN A 178 15.03 -11.91 26.70
C ASN A 178 15.67 -11.11 27.86
N LEU A 179 15.80 -9.79 27.73
CA LEU A 179 16.30 -8.89 28.78
C LEU A 179 15.35 -8.80 29.99
N THR A 180 14.05 -8.77 29.75
CA THR A 180 13.02 -8.79 30.80
C THR A 180 12.86 -10.18 31.44
N SER A 181 13.05 -11.25 30.68
CA SER A 181 12.98 -12.63 31.20
C SER A 181 14.19 -13.04 32.04
N THR A 182 15.34 -12.37 31.89
CA THR A 182 16.54 -12.60 32.70
C THR A 182 16.58 -11.78 33.99
N SER A 183 15.71 -10.77 34.13
CA SER A 183 15.59 -9.90 35.31
C SER A 183 14.42 -10.25 36.24
N ALA A 184 13.46 -11.07 35.80
CA ALA A 184 12.40 -11.58 36.67
C ALA A 184 12.89 -12.83 37.43
N LEU A 185 13.07 -12.68 38.75
CA LEU A 185 13.15 -13.79 39.70
C LEU A 185 12.06 -14.82 39.37
N ARG A 186 12.45 -16.01 38.92
CA ARG A 186 11.51 -17.11 38.63
C ARG A 186 10.68 -17.39 39.88
N THR A 187 9.39 -17.06 39.84
CA THR A 187 8.44 -17.57 40.83
C THR A 187 8.43 -19.09 40.70
N PRO A 188 8.68 -19.86 41.78
CA PRO A 188 8.63 -21.31 41.71
C PRO A 188 7.22 -21.74 41.29
N GLN A 189 7.14 -22.62 40.28
CA GLN A 189 5.90 -23.30 39.94
C GLN A 189 5.46 -24.12 41.15
N SER A 190 4.48 -23.59 41.89
CA SER A 190 3.77 -24.33 42.91
C SER A 190 3.21 -25.62 42.31
N GLY A 191 3.41 -26.72 43.04
CA GLY A 191 3.07 -28.07 42.63
C GLY A 191 1.65 -28.19 42.10
N ARG A 192 1.54 -28.96 41.03
CA ARG A 192 0.34 -29.36 40.31
C ARG A 192 -0.69 -29.98 41.26
N GLY A 193 -1.56 -29.16 41.84
CA GLY A 193 -2.76 -29.62 42.52
C GLY A 193 -3.70 -30.26 41.51
N LYS A 194 -3.99 -31.56 41.66
CA LYS A 194 -4.99 -32.29 40.86
C LYS A 194 -6.33 -31.58 40.99
N LEU A 195 -6.82 -31.00 39.89
CA LEU A 195 -8.22 -30.60 39.79
C LEU A 195 -9.10 -31.86 39.81
N PRO A 196 -10.25 -31.87 40.52
CA PRO A 196 -11.19 -32.98 40.48
C PRO A 196 -11.83 -33.10 39.07
N PRO A 197 -12.15 -34.33 38.62
CA PRO A 197 -12.76 -34.53 37.31
C PRO A 197 -14.16 -33.92 37.26
N ARG A 198 -14.43 -33.16 36.19
CA ARG A 198 -15.78 -32.64 35.91
C ARG A 198 -16.73 -33.80 35.57
N PRO A 199 -17.97 -33.80 36.07
CA PRO A 199 -18.96 -34.82 35.70
C PRO A 199 -19.31 -34.72 34.22
N VAL A 200 -19.23 -35.85 33.54
CA VAL A 200 -19.64 -36.05 32.15
C VAL A 200 -21.17 -35.97 32.05
N SER A 201 -21.65 -35.05 31.22
CA SER A 201 -23.06 -34.91 30.90
C SER A 201 -23.55 -36.11 30.09
N SER A 202 -24.55 -36.80 30.63
CA SER A 202 -25.24 -37.93 30.02
C SER A 202 -26.31 -37.44 29.05
N SER A 203 -25.96 -37.32 27.77
CA SER A 203 -26.94 -37.23 26.69
C SER A 203 -26.37 -37.77 25.38
N LYS A 204 -26.03 -39.07 25.39
CA LYS A 204 -25.98 -39.90 24.18
C LYS A 204 -27.12 -40.91 24.28
N LEU A 205 -28.27 -40.56 23.72
CA LEU A 205 -29.30 -41.54 23.37
C LEU A 205 -28.87 -42.13 22.02
N GLU A 206 -28.34 -43.35 22.07
CA GLU A 206 -28.08 -44.20 20.91
C GLU A 206 -29.41 -44.59 20.24
N PRO A 207 -29.53 -44.56 18.90
CA PRO A 207 -30.69 -45.10 18.20
C PRO A 207 -30.66 -46.64 18.22
N LEU A 208 -31.71 -47.24 18.77
CA LEU A 208 -31.94 -48.68 18.76
C LEU A 208 -32.08 -49.18 17.32
N ARG A 209 -31.11 -50.00 16.87
CA ARG A 209 -31.24 -50.86 15.71
C ARG A 209 -32.38 -51.85 15.93
N LYS A 210 -33.37 -51.87 15.03
CA LYS A 210 -34.26 -53.03 14.88
C LYS A 210 -33.79 -53.90 13.72
N VAL A 211 -33.69 -55.18 14.04
CA VAL A 211 -33.24 -56.31 13.23
C VAL A 211 -34.41 -56.79 12.36
N TYR A 212 -34.11 -57.24 11.14
CA TYR A 212 -35.04 -57.85 10.17
C TYR A 212 -35.43 -59.29 10.55
N PHE A 213 -36.66 -59.71 10.20
CA PHE A 213 -37.18 -61.06 9.84
C PHE A 213 -38.73 -60.89 9.79
N VAL A 214 -39.54 -61.29 8.81
CA VAL A 214 -39.50 -62.17 7.62
C VAL A 214 -40.23 -61.45 6.49
#